data_AF-A0A259TIX5-F1
#
_entry.id   AF-A0A259TIX5-F1
#
_cell.length_a   1.000
_cell.length_b   1.000
_cell.length_c   1.000
_cell.angle_alpha   90.00
_cell.angle_beta   90.00
_cell.angle_gamma   90.00
#
_symmetry.space_group_name_H-M   'P 1'
#
loop_
_entity.id
_entity.type
_entity.pdbx_description
1 polymer ?
#
loop_
_entity_poly.entity_id
_entity_poly.type
_entity_poly.pdbx_seq_one_letter_code
_entity_poly.pdbx_strand_id
1 'polypeptide(L)' 'MRTENQVKSKMNELLMQKKPLLSRIESAEPGSPVHSSLSAQLLRIEDMLTMLEWVLNEPTGSYHM' A
#
# COMPACT_ATOMS: atom_id res chain seq x y z
N MET A 1 -1.27 19.55 -1.38
CA MET A 1 -1.64 18.33 -0.61
C MET A 1 -2.72 17.60 -1.39
N ARG A 2 -2.68 16.27 -1.49
CA ARG A 2 -3.77 15.50 -2.13
C ARG A 2 -5.05 15.64 -1.28
N THR A 3 -6.23 15.68 -1.90
CA THR A 3 -7.49 15.69 -1.15
C THR A 3 -7.73 14.33 -0.51
N GLU A 4 -8.56 14.27 0.54
CA GLU A 4 -8.96 13.01 1.19
C GLU A 4 -9.48 11.98 0.18
N ASN A 5 -10.28 12.42 -0.80
CA ASN A 5 -10.78 11.57 -1.88
C ASN A 5 -9.67 11.00 -2.76
N GLN A 6 -8.62 11.79 -3.04
CA GLN A 6 -7.45 11.32 -3.79
C GLN A 6 -6.63 10.30 -3.00
N VAL A 7 -6.52 10.47 -1.68
CA VAL A 7 -5.84 9.50 -0.79
C VAL A 7 -6.62 8.19 -0.73
N LYS A 8 -7.94 8.25 -0.52
CA LYS A 8 -8.82 7.07 -0.52
C LYS A 8 -8.82 6.33 -1.85
N SER A 9 -8.90 7.05 -2.98
CA SER A 9 -8.82 6.44 -4.31
C SER A 9 -7.48 5.71 -4.48
N LYS A 10 -6.37 6.34 -4.05
CA LYS A 10 -5.06 5.72 -4.18
C LYS A 10 -4.91 4.48 -3.29
N MET A 11 -5.45 4.52 -2.09
CA MET A 11 -5.47 3.38 -1.17
C MET A 11 -6.24 2.19 -1.78
N ASN A 12 -7.41 2.44 -2.38
CA ASN A 12 -8.18 1.41 -3.06
C ASN A 12 -7.41 0.78 -4.24
N GLU A 13 -6.73 1.58 -5.06
CA GLU A 13 -5.86 1.05 -6.12
C GLU A 13 -4.78 0.11 -5.58
N LEU A 14 -4.10 0.51 -4.51
CA LEU A 14 -3.04 -0.28 -3.89
C LEU A 14 -3.59 -1.59 -3.29
N LEU A 15 -4.78 -1.56 -2.69
CA LEU A 15 -5.47 -2.77 -2.20
C LEU A 15 -5.83 -3.72 -3.37
N MET A 16 -6.31 -3.17 -4.49
CA MET A 16 -6.58 -3.96 -5.70
C MET A 16 -5.32 -4.60 -6.28
N GLN A 17 -4.16 -3.94 -6.19
CA GLN A 17 -2.87 -4.50 -6.62
C GLN A 17 -2.33 -5.55 -5.63
N LYS A 18 -2.56 -5.36 -4.33
CA LYS A 18 -2.12 -6.29 -3.26
C LYS A 18 -2.72 -7.68 -3.44
N LYS A 19 -4.03 -7.77 -3.74
CA LYS A 19 -4.75 -9.05 -3.82
C LYS A 19 -4.16 -10.06 -4.83
N PRO A 20 -3.95 -9.73 -6.13
CA PRO A 20 -3.33 -10.65 -7.06
C PRO A 20 -1.85 -10.90 -6.75
N LEU A 21 -1.15 -9.94 -6.13
CA LEU A 21 0.24 -10.13 -5.72
C LEU A 21 0.39 -11.21 -4.64
N LEU A 22 -0.51 -11.23 -3.65
CA LEU A 22 -0.56 -12.28 -2.62
C LEU A 22 -0.76 -13.67 -3.25
N SER A 23 -1.73 -13.81 -4.15
CA SER A 23 -1.97 -15.08 -4.85
C SER A 23 -0.73 -15.56 -5.65
N ARG A 24 0.02 -14.63 -6.24
CA ARG A 24 1.28 -14.95 -6.94
C ARG A 24 2.39 -15.36 -5.99
N ILE A 25 2.45 -14.80 -4.78
CA ILE A 25 3.41 -15.20 -3.74
C ILE A 25 3.09 -16.61 -3.25
N GLU A 26 1.82 -16.89 -2.94
CA GLU A 26 1.35 -18.21 -2.51
C GLU A 26 1.63 -19.31 -3.53
N SER A 27 1.59 -18.96 -4.82
CA SER A 27 1.88 -19.88 -5.93
C SER A 27 3.38 -20.02 -6.24
N ALA A 28 4.23 -19.16 -5.69
CA ALA A 28 5.67 -19.18 -5.94
C ALA A 28 6.38 -20.10 -4.94
N GLU A 29 7.39 -20.83 -5.41
CA GLU A 29 8.21 -21.68 -4.55
C GLU A 29 8.88 -20.83 -3.44
N PRO A 30 8.67 -21.15 -2.15
CA PRO A 30 9.27 -20.43 -1.05
C PRO A 30 10.81 -20.39 -1.15
N GLY A 31 11.40 -19.21 -0.97
CA GLY A 31 12.86 -19.03 -1.07
C GLY A 31 13.40 -18.91 -2.49
N SER A 32 12.57 -19.12 -3.52
CA SER A 32 12.97 -18.82 -4.90
C SER A 32 13.19 -17.31 -5.11
N PRO A 33 14.04 -16.90 -6.07
CA PRO A 33 14.22 -15.49 -6.41
C PRO A 33 12.91 -14.78 -6.80
N VAL A 34 11.98 -15.52 -7.42
CA VAL A 34 10.65 -15.02 -7.79
C VAL A 34 9.83 -14.71 -6.54
N HIS A 35 9.77 -15.65 -5.59
CA HIS A 35 9.08 -15.43 -4.31
C HIS A 35 9.65 -14.21 -3.59
N SER A 36 10.97 -14.11 -3.42
CA SER A 36 11.62 -12.96 -2.78
C SER A 36 11.31 -11.63 -3.48
N SER A 37 11.32 -11.61 -4.82
CA SER A 37 10.97 -10.41 -5.59
C SER A 37 9.52 -9.99 -5.41
N LEU A 38 8.58 -10.94 -5.38
CA LEU A 38 7.16 -10.66 -5.14
C LEU A 38 6.92 -10.22 -3.70
N SER A 39 7.56 -10.84 -2.71
CA SER A 39 7.50 -10.40 -1.31
C SER A 39 8.04 -8.98 -1.12
N ALA A 40 9.14 -8.62 -1.80
CA ALA A 40 9.66 -7.25 -1.76
C ALA A 40 8.70 -6.23 -2.42
N GLN A 41 7.95 -6.64 -3.45
CA GLN A 41 6.89 -5.81 -4.04
C GLN A 41 5.72 -5.62 -3.06
N LEU A 42 5.34 -6.69 -2.35
CA LEU A 42 4.27 -6.66 -1.36
C LEU A 42 4.61 -5.70 -0.24
N LEU A 43 5.83 -5.79 0.30
CA LEU A 43 6.31 -4.90 1.36
C LEU A 43 6.19 -3.43 0.97
N ARG A 44 6.61 -3.06 -0.26
CA ARG A 44 6.47 -1.68 -0.74
C ARG A 44 5.02 -1.21 -0.81
N ILE A 45 4.09 -2.09 -1.22
CA ILE A 45 2.66 -1.76 -1.25
C ILE A 45 2.13 -1.55 0.17
N GLU A 46 2.54 -2.39 1.12
CA GLU A 46 2.15 -2.27 2.52
C GLU A 46 2.67 -0.99 3.15
N ASP A 47 3.94 -0.63 2.91
CA ASP A 47 4.51 0.65 3.36
C ASP A 47 3.72 1.85 2.82
N MET A 48 3.39 1.83 1.52
CA MET A 48 2.58 2.89 0.90
C MET A 48 1.17 2.97 1.49
N LEU A 49 0.53 1.83 1.76
CA LEU A 49 -0.80 1.78 2.39
C LEU A 49 -0.76 2.38 3.79
N THR A 50 0.22 1.98 4.61
CA THR A 50 0.42 2.52 5.95
C THR A 50 0.60 4.05 5.90
N MET A 51 1.43 4.57 5.00
CA MET A 51 1.62 6.03 4.86
C MET A 51 0.33 6.77 4.49
N LEU A 52 -0.49 6.21 3.60
CA LEU A 52 -1.77 6.84 3.22
C LEU A 52 -2.80 6.76 4.36
N GLU A 53 -2.78 5.69 5.15
CA GLU A 53 -3.59 5.56 6.36
C GLU A 53 -3.21 6.61 7.41
N TRP A 54 -1.91 6.88 7.60
CA TRP A 54 -1.46 7.99 8.45
C TRP A 54 -1.99 9.33 7.96
N VAL A 55 -1.94 9.61 6.66
CA VAL A 55 -2.46 10.87 6.09
C VAL A 55 -3.97 11.03 6.27
N LEU A 56 -4.75 9.93 6.24
CA LEU A 56 -6.19 10.00 6.48
C LEU A 56 -6.55 10.21 7.96
N ASN A 57 -5.71 9.73 8.85
CA ASN A 57 -5.94 9.79 10.30
C ASN A 57 -5.15 10.93 10.98
N GLU A 58 -4.36 11.70 10.23
CA GLU A 58 -3.65 12.86 10.75
C GLU A 58 -4.69 13.87 11.28
N PRO A 59 -4.56 14.34 12.55
CA PRO A 59 -5.48 15.33 13.07
C PRO A 59 -5.41 16.58 12.20
N THR A 60 -6.56 17.04 11.72
CA THR A 60 -6.71 18.27 10.93
C THR A 60 -6.54 19.50 11.83
N GLY A 61 -5.32 19.67 12.35
CA GLY A 61 -4.88 20.90 13.00
C GLY A 61 -4.74 21.98 11.94
N SER A 62 -5.80 22.75 11.73
CA SER A 62 -5.73 23.99 10.96
C SER A 62 -4.86 25.00 11.72
N TYR A 63 -3.55 24.95 11.55
CA TYR A 63 -2.71 26.13 11.74
C TYR A 63 -3.00 27.08 10.57
N HIS A 64 -4.12 27.78 10.65
CA HIS A 64 -4.24 29.08 10.00
C HIS A 64 -3.36 30.03 10.83
N MET A 65 -2.13 30.30 10.36
CA MET A 65 -1.44 31.56 10.69
C MET A 65 -1.90 32.63 9.71
#